data_AF-A0AAW5MYC1-F1
#
_entry.id   AF-A0AAW5MYC1-F1
#
_cell.length_a   1.000
_cell.length_b   1.000
_cell.length_c   1.000
_cell.angle_alpha   90.00
_cell.angle_beta   90.00
_cell.angle_gamma   90.00
#
_symmetry.space_group_name_H-M   'P 1'
#
loop_
_entity.id
_entity.type
_entity.pdbx_description
1 polymer ?
#
loop_
_entity_poly.entity_id
_entity_poly.type
_entity_poly.pdbx_seq_one_letter_code
_entity_poly.pdbx_strand_id
1 'polypeptide(L)' 'SEAYQQKLWEKIDADTRAQAKAMGGEIVKVDKAPFRAAVQPLFDDFKKDPKQAALLEKFDNAAQ' A
#
# COMPACT_ATOMS: atom_id res chain seq x y z
N SER A 1 20.91 5.21 5.09
CA SER A 1 20.01 6.37 4.98
C SER A 1 18.75 5.93 4.25
N GLU A 2 17.59 6.49 4.61
CA GLU A 2 16.29 6.12 4.01
C GLU A 2 16.28 6.31 2.49
N ALA A 3 16.87 7.39 1.97
CA ALA A 3 16.95 7.65 0.53
C ALA A 3 17.76 6.57 -0.22
N TYR A 4 18.85 6.06 0.38
CA TYR A 4 19.61 4.97 -0.23
C TYR A 4 18.81 3.67 -0.22
N GLN A 5 18.06 3.39 0.85
CA GLN A 5 17.19 2.22 0.95
C GLN A 5 16.03 2.29 -0.05
N GLN A 6 15.42 3.46 -0.24
CA GLN A 6 14.37 3.67 -1.25
C GLN A 6 14.87 3.34 -2.66
N LYS A 7 16.06 3.84 -3.03
CA LYS A 7 16.67 3.54 -4.33
C LYS A 7 16.93 2.05 -4.53
N LEU A 8 17.38 1.35 -3.49
CA LEU A 8 17.57 -0.11 -3.55
C LEU A 8 16.23 -0.83 -3.67
N TRP A 9 15.20 -0.37 -2.96
CA TRP A 9 13.87 -0.95 -3.01
C TRP A 9 13.22 -0.82 -4.39
N GLU A 10 13.29 0.37 -5.00
CA GLU A 10 12.81 0.60 -6.37
C GLU A 10 13.44 -0.36 -7.38
N LYS A 11 14.77 -0.57 -7.27
CA LYS A 11 15.49 -1.51 -8.11
C LYS A 11 14.98 -2.94 -7.92
N ILE A 12 14.93 -3.41 -6.67
CA ILE A 12 14.52 -4.79 -6.36
C ILE A 12 13.07 -5.04 -6.80
N ASP A 13 12.18 -4.08 -6.58
CA ASP A 13 10.78 -4.17 -6.96
C ASP A 13 10.59 -4.25 -8.49
N ALA A 14 11.41 -3.55 -9.28
CA ALA A 14 11.44 -3.69 -10.73
C ALA A 14 12.00 -5.05 -11.19
N ASP A 15 13.15 -5.47 -10.63
CA ASP A 15 13.84 -6.70 -11.01
C ASP A 15 12.98 -7.94 -10.71
N THR A 16 12.35 -7.98 -9.53
CA THR A 16 11.49 -9.09 -9.10
C THR A 16 10.21 -9.20 -9.91
N ARG A 17 9.60 -8.08 -10.33
CA ARG A 17 8.47 -8.11 -11.28
C ARG A 17 8.87 -8.65 -12.65
N ALA A 18 10.05 -8.30 -13.15
CA ALA A 18 10.56 -8.84 -14.41
C ALA A 18 10.77 -10.35 -14.31
N GLN A 19 11.35 -10.82 -13.20
CA GLN A 19 11.53 -12.25 -12.93
C GLN A 19 10.19 -12.99 -12.84
N ALA A 20 9.20 -12.44 -12.13
CA ALA A 20 7.87 -13.05 -12.03
C ALA A 20 7.22 -13.25 -13.40
N LYS A 21 7.33 -12.26 -14.30
CA LYS A 21 6.85 -12.37 -15.69
C LYS A 21 7.62 -13.41 -16.49
N ALA A 22 8.95 -13.45 -16.36
CA ALA A 22 9.79 -14.45 -17.05
C ALA A 22 9.47 -15.89 -16.62
N MET A 23 9.02 -16.08 -15.38
CA MET A 23 8.56 -17.37 -14.85
C MET A 23 7.09 -17.69 -15.21
N GLY A 24 6.44 -16.86 -16.03
CA GLY A 24 5.06 -17.06 -16.48
C GLY A 24 3.97 -16.42 -15.62
N GLY A 25 4.34 -15.60 -14.63
CA GLY A 25 3.39 -14.85 -13.81
C GLY A 25 2.77 -13.66 -14.55
N GLU A 26 1.48 -13.44 -14.37
CA GLU A 26 0.76 -12.29 -14.91
C GLU A 26 0.56 -11.21 -13.83
N ILE A 27 0.85 -9.95 -14.17
CA ILE A 27 0.62 -8.81 -13.27
C ILE A 27 -0.65 -8.08 -13.72
N VAL A 28 -1.76 -8.39 -13.07
CA VAL A 28 -3.06 -7.82 -13.39
C VAL A 28 -3.28 -6.52 -12.62
N LYS A 29 -3.63 -5.45 -13.35
CA LYS A 29 -4.06 -4.18 -12.75
C LYS A 29 -5.55 -4.26 -12.46
N VAL A 30 -5.91 -4.17 -11.19
CA VAL A 30 -7.31 -4.22 -10.74
C VAL A 30 -7.83 -2.84 -10.34
N ASP A 31 -9.15 -2.66 -10.42
CA ASP A 31 -9.81 -1.56 -9.72
C ASP A 31 -9.69 -1.79 -8.21
N LYS A 32 -9.10 -0.80 -7.53
CA LYS A 32 -8.83 -0.87 -6.09
C LYS A 32 -10.00 -0.36 -5.26
N ALA A 33 -10.99 0.31 -5.85
CA ALA A 33 -12.11 0.89 -5.09
C ALA A 33 -12.93 -0.17 -4.32
N PRO A 34 -13.28 -1.34 -4.90
CA PRO A 34 -14.02 -2.38 -4.17
C PRO A 34 -13.23 -2.95 -2.98
N PHE A 35 -11.90 -3.10 -3.14
CA PHE A 35 -11.04 -3.58 -2.06
C PHE A 35 -10.95 -2.58 -0.91
N ARG A 36 -10.86 -1.27 -1.22
CA ARG A 36 -10.89 -0.22 -0.19
C ARG A 36 -12.22 -0.19 0.55
N ALA A 37 -13.34 -0.32 -0.15
CA ALA A 37 -14.65 -0.41 0.47
C ALA A 37 -14.78 -1.65 1.36
N ALA A 38 -14.27 -2.81 0.93
CA ALA A 38 -14.33 -4.05 1.68
C ALA A 38 -13.54 -4.01 2.99
N VAL A 39 -12.43 -3.25 3.05
CA VAL A 39 -11.64 -3.10 4.28
C VAL A 39 -12.13 -1.97 5.19
N GLN A 40 -13.16 -1.20 4.79
CA GLN A 40 -13.68 -0.09 5.60
C GLN A 40 -14.02 -0.48 7.05
N PRO A 41 -14.61 -1.66 7.36
CA PRO A 41 -14.88 -2.04 8.74
C PRO A 41 -13.64 -2.10 9.63
N LEU A 42 -12.46 -2.43 9.08
CA LEU A 42 -11.21 -2.42 9.82
C LEU A 42 -10.79 -0.99 10.20
N PHE A 43 -10.98 -0.03 9.29
CA PHE A 43 -10.74 1.39 9.58
C PHE A 43 -11.75 1.93 10.60
N ASP A 44 -13.00 1.49 10.52
CA ASP A 44 -14.05 1.86 11.49
C ASP A 44 -13.70 1.33 12.90
N ASP A 45 -13.12 0.13 12.99
CA ASP A 45 -12.62 -0.42 14.25
C ASP A 45 -11.43 0.39 14.81
N PHE A 46 -10.45 0.75 13.97
CA PHE A 46 -9.33 1.60 14.38
C PHE A 46 -9.79 2.99 14.86
N LYS A 47 -10.88 3.54 14.30
CA LYS A 47 -11.44 4.82 14.73
C LYS A 47 -12.05 4.79 16.14
N LYS A 48 -12.27 3.61 16.73
CA LYS A 48 -12.78 3.48 18.11
C LYS A 48 -11.73 3.91 19.15
N ASP A 49 -10.44 3.79 18.84
CA ASP A 49 -9.37 4.32 19.69
C ASP A 49 -9.03 5.77 19.26
N PRO A 50 -9.10 6.76 20.18
CA PRO A 50 -8.87 8.16 19.82
C PRO A 50 -7.47 8.47 19.27
N LYS A 51 -6.43 7.74 19.68
CA LYS A 51 -5.06 7.95 19.20
C LYS A 51 -4.91 7.38 17.79
N GLN A 52 -5.51 6.22 17.53
CA GLN A 52 -5.51 5.61 16.20
C GLN A 52 -6.35 6.43 15.22
N ALA A 53 -7.51 6.92 15.62
CA ALA A 53 -8.33 7.85 14.83
C ALA A 53 -7.54 9.10 14.40
N ALA A 54 -6.84 9.73 15.35
CA ALA A 54 -6.02 10.92 15.07
C ALA A 54 -4.83 10.63 14.13
N LEU A 55 -4.27 9.41 14.14
CA LEU A 55 -3.23 9.02 13.20
C LEU A 55 -3.80 8.74 11.81
N LEU A 56 -4.95 8.07 11.73
CA LEU A 56 -5.64 7.82 10.47
C LEU A 56 -5.98 9.12 9.75
N GLU A 57 -6.50 10.11 10.47
CA GLU A 57 -6.80 11.43 9.90
C GLU A 57 -5.54 12.11 9.33
N LYS A 58 -4.38 11.97 9.98
CA LYS A 58 -3.11 12.48 9.44
C LYS A 58 -2.69 11.78 8.15
N PHE A 59 -2.87 10.46 8.09
CA PHE A 59 -2.54 9.69 6.88
C PHE A 59 -3.49 10.03 5.73
N ASP A 60 -4.79 10.16 6.00
CA ASP A 60 -5.79 10.52 5.00
C ASP A 60 -5.52 11.92 4.42
N ASN A 61 -5.20 12.90 5.27
CA ASN A 61 -4.86 14.26 4.83
C ASN A 61 -3.54 14.32 4.04
N ALA A 62 -2.56 13.46 4.35
CA ALA A 62 -1.30 13.40 3.61
C ALA A 62 -1.41 12.63 2.28
N ALA A 63 -2.48 11.86 2.10
CA ALA A 63 -2.75 11.11 0.87
C ALA A 63 -3.56 11.92 -0.17
N GLN A 64 -4.06 13.11 0.20
CA GLN A 64 -4.69 14.09 -0.69
C GLN A 64 -3.63 14.92 -1.43
#